data_AF-A0A496U210-F1
#
_entry.id   AF-A0A496U210-F1
#
_cell.length_a   1.000
_cell.length_b   1.000
_cell.length_c   1.000
_cell.angle_alpha   90.00
_cell.angle_beta   90.00
_cell.angle_gamma   90.00
#
_symmetry.space_group_name_H-M   'P 1'
#
loop_
_entity.id
_entity.type
_entity.pdbx_description
1 polymer ?
#
loop_
_entity_poly.entity_id
_entity_poly.type
_entity_poly.pdbx_seq_one_letter_code
_entity_poly.pdbx_strand_id
1 'polypeptide(L)'
;EYNLKDFKIPTFQDKLTKTEFSNYWKKAGFFFKDVKINVIMPDRFNREIEQFNNKSIVDFKGFMEVANQLIYEDGYHVLCGKIGGTEHYSRFFKALNLNFKIIKERRVYSEYLLNGRHHVYFLLNGDEMYLPIMLASIIGKYIRELFMLALSRKLGFNTEIPYASGYRHDQKTYELLKMLNHDDKKKWVRIR
;
A
#
# COMPACT_ATOMS: atom_id res chain seq x y z
N GLU A 1 4.58 4.03 19.82
CA GLU A 1 3.12 4.29 19.70
C GLU A 1 2.25 3.03 19.77
N TYR A 2 2.58 1.96 19.02
CA TYR A 2 1.74 0.75 18.93
C TYR A 2 2.23 -0.47 19.77
N ASN A 3 3.45 -0.42 20.30
CA ASN A 3 4.10 -1.47 21.09
C ASN A 3 4.04 -2.86 20.42
N LEU A 4 4.34 -2.91 19.13
CA LEU A 4 4.49 -4.15 18.38
C LEU A 4 5.92 -4.66 18.48
N LYS A 5 6.09 -5.99 18.47
CA LYS A 5 7.42 -6.59 18.33
C LYS A 5 8.04 -6.12 17.02
N ASP A 6 9.30 -5.73 17.08
CA ASP A 6 10.09 -5.48 15.88
C ASP A 6 10.33 -6.79 15.13
N PHE A 7 9.84 -6.86 13.90
CA PHE A 7 10.17 -7.94 12.98
C PHE A 7 11.38 -7.44 12.21
N LYS A 8 12.56 -7.97 12.55
CA LYS A 8 13.71 -7.86 11.65
C LYS A 8 13.28 -8.50 10.33
N ILE A 9 12.95 -7.67 9.35
CA ILE A 9 12.68 -8.13 7.99
C ILE A 9 13.96 -8.86 7.60
N PRO A 10 13.88 -10.14 7.20
CA PRO A 10 15.05 -10.83 6.73
C PRO A 10 15.61 -10.01 5.56
N THR A 11 16.75 -9.36 5.78
CA THR A 11 17.49 -8.64 4.75
C THR A 11 18.12 -9.69 3.87
N PHE A 12 17.32 -10.31 3.00
CA PHE A 12 17.82 -11.13 1.91
C PHE A 12 18.59 -10.27 0.89
N GLN A 13 18.78 -8.97 1.14
CA GLN A 13 19.51 -8.02 0.30
C GLN A 13 20.90 -8.55 -0.07
N ASP A 14 21.62 -9.15 0.88
CA ASP A 14 22.94 -9.76 0.62
C ASP A 14 22.86 -11.07 -0.19
N LYS A 15 21.70 -11.73 -0.20
CA LYS A 15 21.44 -12.94 -0.99
C LYS A 15 20.85 -12.63 -2.36
N LEU A 16 20.07 -11.57 -2.52
CA LEU A 16 19.42 -11.12 -3.75
C LEU A 16 20.38 -10.39 -4.70
N THR A 17 21.37 -9.68 -4.16
CA THR A 17 22.44 -9.06 -4.97
C THR A 17 23.28 -10.07 -5.75
N LYS A 18 23.21 -11.36 -5.39
CA LYS A 18 23.91 -12.47 -6.05
C LYS A 18 23.00 -13.44 -6.80
N THR A 19 21.71 -13.13 -6.99
CA THR A 19 20.78 -14.03 -7.70
C THR A 19 20.54 -13.62 -9.15
N GLU A 20 20.06 -14.57 -9.94
CA GLU A 20 19.56 -14.41 -11.32
C GLU A 20 18.56 -13.25 -11.49
N PHE A 21 17.91 -12.83 -10.40
CA PHE A 21 16.94 -11.74 -10.40
C PHE A 21 17.58 -10.40 -10.78
N SER A 22 18.74 -10.06 -10.22
CA SER A 22 19.49 -8.85 -10.62
C SER A 22 19.93 -8.90 -12.08
N ASN A 23 20.28 -10.09 -12.58
CA ASN A 23 20.68 -10.32 -13.96
C ASN A 23 19.51 -10.16 -14.94
N TYR A 24 18.28 -10.54 -14.56
CA TYR A 24 17.09 -10.33 -15.39
C TYR A 24 16.82 -8.85 -15.63
N TRP A 25 16.92 -8.03 -14.59
CA TRP A 25 16.64 -6.60 -14.65
C TRP A 25 17.68 -5.91 -15.52
N LYS A 26 18.96 -6.23 -15.30
CA LYS A 26 20.07 -5.72 -16.10
C LYS A 26 19.92 -6.08 -17.58
N LYS A 27 19.47 -7.31 -17.92
CA LYS A 27 19.19 -7.72 -19.30
C LYS A 27 18.04 -6.93 -19.93
N ALA A 28 17.03 -6.55 -19.14
CA ALA A 28 15.92 -5.72 -19.57
C ALA A 28 16.22 -4.20 -19.53
N GLY A 29 17.45 -3.79 -19.17
CA GLY A 29 17.83 -2.38 -19.05
C GLY A 29 17.27 -1.66 -17.81
N PHE A 30 16.77 -2.40 -16.82
CA PHE A 30 16.26 -1.86 -15.56
C PHE A 30 17.22 -2.14 -14.40
N PHE A 31 17.16 -1.28 -13.38
CA PHE A 31 17.82 -1.52 -12.10
C PHE A 31 16.86 -1.20 -10.96
N PHE A 32 16.94 -1.98 -9.89
CA PHE A 32 16.16 -1.72 -8.69
C PHE A 32 16.86 -0.67 -7.85
N LYS A 33 16.18 0.46 -7.60
CA LYS A 33 16.77 1.56 -6.83
C LYS A 33 16.43 1.49 -5.35
N ASP A 34 15.15 1.49 -5.02
CA ASP A 34 14.67 1.60 -3.64
C ASP A 34 13.23 1.09 -3.50
N VAL A 35 12.82 0.83 -2.26
CA VAL A 35 11.43 0.54 -1.86
C VAL A 35 11.02 1.50 -0.77
N LYS A 36 9.91 2.20 -0.99
CA LYS A 36 9.24 2.98 0.05
C LYS A 36 7.93 2.31 0.43
N ILE A 37 7.68 2.27 1.74
CA ILE A 37 6.52 1.61 2.32
C ILE A 37 5.84 2.62 3.24
N ASN A 38 4.54 2.80 3.06
CA ASN A 38 3.72 3.63 3.91
C ASN A 38 2.66 2.74 4.57
N VAL A 39 2.78 2.55 5.88
CA VAL A 39 1.82 1.75 6.65
C VAL A 39 0.81 2.69 7.29
N ILE A 40 -0.44 2.63 6.82
CA ILE A 40 -1.53 3.41 7.39
C ILE A 40 -2.22 2.55 8.45
N MET A 41 -1.97 2.87 9.71
CA MET A 41 -2.61 2.20 10.85
C MET A 41 -4.11 2.53 10.95
N PRO A 42 -4.93 1.65 11.55
CA PRO A 42 -6.38 1.82 11.55
C PRO A 42 -6.88 3.14 12.17
N ASP A 43 -6.24 3.65 13.22
CA ASP A 43 -6.62 4.94 13.81
C ASP A 43 -6.38 6.12 12.87
N ARG A 44 -5.22 6.16 12.20
CA ARG A 44 -4.94 7.16 11.18
C ARG A 44 -5.95 7.03 10.04
N PHE A 45 -6.20 5.81 9.60
CA PHE A 45 -7.18 5.55 8.55
C PHE A 45 -8.57 6.06 8.94
N ASN A 46 -9.03 5.79 10.17
CA ASN A 46 -10.33 6.24 10.67
C ASN A 46 -10.43 7.77 10.69
N ARG A 47 -9.40 8.47 11.20
CA ARG A 47 -9.37 9.94 11.19
C ARG A 47 -9.44 10.52 9.77
N GLU A 48 -8.73 9.91 8.83
CA GLU A 48 -8.75 10.36 7.43
C GLU A 48 -10.09 10.03 6.75
N ILE A 49 -10.74 8.92 7.10
CA ILE A 49 -12.11 8.64 6.64
C ILE A 49 -13.09 9.69 7.16
N GLU A 50 -13.02 10.05 8.44
CA GLU A 50 -13.87 11.11 9.02
C GLU A 50 -13.66 12.45 8.30
N GLN A 51 -12.41 12.76 7.93
CA GLN A 51 -12.07 13.98 7.21
C GLN A 51 -12.59 13.99 5.76
N PHE A 52 -12.37 12.92 5.00
CA PHE A 52 -12.67 12.88 3.57
C PHE A 52 -14.04 12.31 3.24
N ASN A 53 -14.68 11.63 4.19
CA ASN A 53 -15.90 10.84 4.03
C ASN A 53 -15.85 9.89 2.81
N ASN A 54 -14.65 9.39 2.49
CA ASN A 54 -14.42 8.57 1.29
C ASN A 54 -13.15 7.72 1.41
N LYS A 55 -13.34 6.40 1.49
CA LYS A 55 -12.23 5.44 1.53
C LYS A 55 -11.28 5.53 0.33
N SER A 56 -11.81 5.69 -0.88
CA SER A 56 -10.97 5.70 -2.08
C SER A 56 -10.05 6.92 -2.12
N ILE A 57 -10.44 8.04 -1.49
CA ILE A 57 -9.57 9.22 -1.33
C ILE A 57 -8.41 8.91 -0.36
N VAL A 58 -8.68 8.20 0.74
CA VAL A 58 -7.65 7.76 1.69
C VAL A 58 -6.67 6.79 1.04
N ASP A 59 -7.17 5.80 0.28
CA ASP A 59 -6.32 4.87 -0.47
C ASP A 59 -5.44 5.64 -1.49
N PHE A 60 -6.04 6.58 -2.23
CA PHE A 60 -5.34 7.41 -3.21
C PHE A 60 -4.27 8.30 -2.56
N LYS A 61 -4.57 8.89 -1.40
CA LYS A 61 -3.61 9.64 -0.59
C LYS A 61 -2.40 8.77 -0.22
N GLY A 62 -2.63 7.53 0.21
CA GLY A 62 -1.56 6.57 0.51
C GLY A 62 -0.65 6.29 -0.69
N PHE A 63 -1.22 6.13 -1.89
CA PHE A 63 -0.43 5.97 -3.12
C PHE A 63 0.41 7.21 -3.42
N MET A 64 -0.18 8.40 -3.30
CA MET A 64 0.54 9.66 -3.56
C MET A 64 1.65 9.92 -2.54
N GLU A 65 1.45 9.56 -1.27
CA GLU A 65 2.48 9.65 -0.23
C GLU A 65 3.70 8.76 -0.52
N VAL A 66 3.49 7.56 -1.06
CA VAL A 66 4.60 6.69 -1.49
C VAL A 66 5.26 7.22 -2.76
N ALA A 67 4.47 7.65 -3.74
CA ALA A 67 4.99 8.22 -4.98
C ALA A 67 5.88 9.45 -4.73
N ASN A 68 5.43 10.37 -3.86
CA ASN A 68 6.19 11.58 -3.51
C ASN A 68 7.53 11.28 -2.82
N GLN A 69 7.68 10.14 -2.15
CA GLN A 69 8.97 9.73 -1.56
C GLN A 69 9.94 9.14 -2.58
N LEU A 70 9.45 8.74 -3.75
CA LEU A 70 10.25 8.14 -4.83
C LEU A 70 10.54 9.12 -5.96
N ILE A 71 9.75 10.19 -6.11
CA ILE A 71 9.97 11.26 -7.08
C ILE A 71 10.98 12.25 -6.50
N TYR A 72 12.15 12.37 -7.14
CA TYR A 72 13.21 13.32 -6.74
C TYR A 72 13.69 14.21 -7.90
N GLU A 73 13.27 13.92 -9.13
CA GLU A 73 13.57 14.69 -10.35
C GLU A 73 12.34 14.69 -11.27
N ASP A 74 12.39 15.45 -12.37
CA ASP A 74 11.28 15.56 -13.32
C ASP A 74 11.21 14.32 -14.25
N GLY A 75 10.03 14.01 -14.81
CA GLY A 75 9.88 12.98 -15.84
C GLY A 75 9.57 11.56 -15.38
N TYR A 76 9.18 11.35 -14.12
CA TYR A 76 8.76 10.03 -13.64
C TYR A 76 7.48 9.52 -14.28
N HIS A 77 7.44 8.21 -14.47
CA HIS A 77 6.23 7.44 -14.75
C HIS A 77 5.86 6.61 -13.51
N VAL A 78 4.80 7.00 -12.83
CA VAL A 78 4.26 6.34 -11.64
C VAL A 78 3.18 5.35 -12.06
N LEU A 79 3.42 4.06 -11.86
CA LEU A 79 2.49 3.00 -12.21
C LEU A 79 1.73 2.52 -10.97
N CYS A 80 0.41 2.64 -10.97
CA CYS A 80 -0.46 2.21 -9.88
C CYS A 80 -1.49 1.19 -10.37
N GLY A 81 -1.84 0.22 -9.52
CA GLY A 81 -3.06 -0.56 -9.71
C GLY A 81 -4.29 0.32 -9.50
N LYS A 82 -5.42 -0.01 -10.14
CA LYS A 82 -6.67 0.73 -9.92
C LYS A 82 -7.21 0.54 -8.49
N ILE A 83 -7.75 1.62 -7.94
CA ILE A 83 -8.46 1.64 -6.66
C ILE A 83 -9.91 1.21 -6.91
N GLY A 84 -10.18 -0.07 -6.67
CA GLY A 84 -11.49 -0.68 -6.95
C GLY A 84 -11.88 -0.49 -8.42
N GLY A 85 -13.17 -0.23 -8.66
CA GLY A 85 -13.71 0.06 -10.00
C GLY A 85 -13.57 1.51 -10.47
N THR A 86 -12.66 2.30 -9.89
CA THR A 86 -12.58 3.74 -10.23
C THR A 86 -12.03 3.96 -11.62
N GLU A 87 -12.77 4.65 -12.48
CA GLU A 87 -12.32 5.07 -13.82
C GLU A 87 -11.77 6.50 -13.82
N HIS A 88 -12.42 7.39 -13.05
CA HIS A 88 -12.10 8.82 -12.96
C HIS A 88 -11.47 9.17 -11.61
N TYR A 89 -10.19 9.58 -11.64
CA TYR A 89 -9.40 9.93 -10.45
C TYR A 89 -9.30 11.44 -10.26
N SER A 90 -9.78 12.24 -11.22
CA SER A 90 -9.78 13.71 -11.14
C SER A 90 -10.36 14.23 -9.82
N ARG A 91 -11.45 13.62 -9.32
CA ARG A 91 -12.03 13.93 -8.00
C ARG A 91 -11.08 13.69 -6.83
N PHE A 92 -10.19 12.71 -6.91
CA PHE A 92 -9.23 12.39 -5.84
C PHE A 92 -8.06 13.38 -5.85
N PHE A 93 -7.53 13.72 -7.02
CA PHE A 93 -6.53 14.78 -7.14
C PHE A 93 -7.07 16.11 -6.59
N LYS A 94 -8.31 16.48 -6.95
CA LYS A 94 -8.97 17.69 -6.41
C LYS A 94 -9.13 17.65 -4.89
N ALA A 95 -9.57 16.51 -4.34
CA ALA A 95 -9.75 16.37 -2.90
C ALA A 95 -8.44 16.51 -2.10
N LEU A 96 -7.30 16.17 -2.71
CA LEU A 96 -5.97 16.35 -2.13
C LEU A 96 -5.29 17.66 -2.54
N ASN A 97 -6.00 18.55 -3.23
CA ASN A 97 -5.46 19.81 -3.76
C ASN A 97 -4.16 19.63 -4.57
N LEU A 98 -4.09 18.55 -5.36
CA LEU A 98 -2.94 18.27 -6.23
C LEU A 98 -3.13 18.91 -7.60
N ASN A 99 -2.07 19.46 -8.17
CA ASN A 99 -2.10 19.99 -9.53
C ASN A 99 -1.97 18.84 -10.54
N PHE A 100 -2.94 18.70 -11.44
CA PHE A 100 -2.96 17.63 -12.43
C PHE A 100 -3.60 18.08 -13.74
N LYS A 101 -3.20 17.43 -14.83
CA LYS A 101 -3.88 17.47 -16.12
C LYS A 101 -4.32 16.07 -16.50
N ILE A 102 -5.57 15.92 -16.91
CA ILE A 102 -6.09 14.66 -17.42
C ILE A 102 -5.46 14.43 -18.80
N ILE A 103 -4.78 13.31 -18.97
CA ILE A 103 -4.29 12.86 -20.28
C ILE A 103 -5.29 11.86 -20.87
N LYS A 104 -5.76 10.91 -20.06
CA LYS A 104 -6.73 9.89 -20.48
C LYS A 104 -7.47 9.28 -19.30
N GLU A 105 -8.76 9.02 -19.44
CA GLU A 105 -9.54 8.24 -18.47
C GLU A 105 -10.27 7.13 -19.20
N ARG A 106 -9.98 5.86 -18.87
CA ARG A 106 -10.69 4.69 -19.37
C ARG A 106 -10.79 3.62 -18.29
N ARG A 107 -11.73 2.70 -18.48
CA ARG A 107 -11.88 1.50 -17.65
C ARG A 107 -10.56 0.74 -17.48
N VAL A 108 -9.91 0.38 -18.58
CA VAL A 108 -8.67 -0.42 -18.56
C VAL A 108 -7.48 0.36 -18.00
N TYR A 109 -7.33 1.64 -18.34
CA TYR A 109 -6.28 2.48 -17.78
C TYR A 109 -6.66 3.97 -17.77
N SER A 110 -6.13 4.69 -16.79
CA SER A 110 -6.25 6.15 -16.70
C SER A 110 -4.86 6.76 -16.52
N GLU A 111 -4.62 7.93 -17.09
CA GLU A 111 -3.33 8.62 -17.13
C GLU A 111 -3.53 10.11 -16.82
N TYR A 112 -2.67 10.63 -15.96
CA TYR A 112 -2.66 12.02 -15.53
C TYR A 112 -1.24 12.56 -15.54
N LEU A 113 -1.08 13.83 -15.89
CA LEU A 113 0.16 14.57 -15.75
C LEU A 113 0.11 15.35 -14.43
N LEU A 114 0.83 14.87 -13.43
CA LEU A 114 0.97 15.46 -12.10
C LEU A 114 2.00 16.59 -12.13
N ASN A 115 1.64 17.75 -11.59
CA ASN A 115 2.46 18.96 -11.50
C ASN A 115 3.06 19.43 -12.83
N GLY A 116 2.52 18.96 -13.96
CA GLY A 116 3.07 19.24 -15.30
C GLY A 116 4.32 18.44 -15.68
N ARG A 117 4.77 17.49 -14.84
CA ARG A 117 6.11 16.89 -14.96
C ARG A 117 6.19 15.38 -14.79
N HIS A 118 5.21 14.76 -14.13
CA HIS A 118 5.22 13.32 -13.87
C HIS A 118 3.95 12.68 -14.39
N HIS A 119 4.07 11.56 -15.09
CA HIS A 119 2.92 10.79 -15.51
C HIS A 119 2.50 9.81 -14.41
N VAL A 120 1.21 9.77 -14.09
CA VAL A 120 0.63 8.84 -13.13
C VAL A 120 -0.41 7.98 -13.84
N TYR A 121 -0.22 6.67 -13.79
CA TYR A 121 -1.04 5.68 -14.47
C TYR A 121 -1.81 4.83 -13.46
N PHE A 122 -3.09 4.60 -13.72
CA PHE A 122 -3.95 3.69 -12.96
C PHE A 122 -4.43 2.55 -13.86
N LEU A 123 -3.81 1.39 -13.68
CA LEU A 123 -3.89 0.23 -14.56
C LEU A 123 -4.77 -0.86 -13.93
N LEU A 124 -5.79 -1.31 -14.67
CA LEU A 124 -6.57 -2.49 -14.29
C LEU A 124 -5.67 -3.73 -14.45
N ASN A 125 -5.66 -4.62 -13.45
CA ASN A 125 -4.80 -5.81 -13.41
C ASN A 125 -3.31 -5.48 -13.67
N GLY A 126 -2.85 -4.33 -13.17
CA GLY A 126 -1.50 -3.87 -13.42
C GLY A 126 -0.42 -4.79 -12.84
N ASP A 127 -0.72 -5.55 -11.79
CA ASP A 127 0.18 -6.54 -11.20
C ASP A 127 0.38 -7.80 -12.04
N GLU A 128 -0.51 -8.09 -13.00
CA GLU A 128 -0.34 -9.18 -13.96
C GLU A 128 0.55 -8.77 -15.14
N MET A 129 0.63 -7.47 -15.44
CA MET A 129 1.28 -6.94 -16.65
C MET A 129 2.59 -6.20 -16.38
N TYR A 130 2.72 -5.55 -15.23
CA TYR A 130 3.82 -4.62 -14.95
C TYR A 130 4.57 -5.03 -13.68
N LEU A 131 5.87 -5.36 -13.87
CA LEU A 131 6.78 -5.77 -12.81
C LEU A 131 6.78 -4.82 -11.59
N PRO A 132 6.82 -3.47 -11.73
CA PRO A 132 6.80 -2.58 -10.57
C PRO A 132 5.52 -2.71 -9.72
N ILE A 133 4.36 -2.87 -10.36
CA ILE A 133 3.07 -3.01 -9.66
C ILE A 133 3.01 -4.38 -8.97
N MET A 134 3.46 -5.44 -9.66
CA MET A 134 3.54 -6.79 -9.09
C MET A 134 4.40 -6.81 -7.82
N LEU A 135 5.60 -6.20 -7.86
CA LEU A 135 6.49 -6.13 -6.69
C LEU A 135 5.86 -5.34 -5.54
N ALA A 136 5.26 -4.17 -5.83
CA ALA A 136 4.58 -3.37 -4.82
C ALA A 136 3.43 -4.17 -4.16
N SER A 137 2.66 -4.94 -4.95
CA SER A 137 1.58 -5.81 -4.48
C SER A 137 2.10 -6.91 -3.55
N ILE A 138 3.18 -7.60 -3.92
CA ILE A 138 3.80 -8.65 -3.10
C ILE A 138 4.35 -8.07 -1.79
N ILE A 139 5.13 -6.99 -1.88
CA ILE A 139 5.74 -6.35 -0.71
C ILE A 139 4.65 -5.83 0.23
N GLY A 140 3.63 -5.16 -0.29
CA GLY A 140 2.52 -4.64 0.51
C GLY A 140 1.76 -5.75 1.26
N LYS A 141 1.47 -6.87 0.59
CA LYS A 141 0.86 -8.06 1.23
C LYS A 141 1.75 -8.64 2.31
N TYR A 142 3.05 -8.80 2.03
CA TYR A 142 4.00 -9.33 3.01
C TYR A 142 4.10 -8.46 4.27
N ILE A 143 4.23 -7.13 4.10
CA ILE A 143 4.26 -6.19 5.22
C ILE A 143 2.96 -6.26 6.02
N ARG A 144 1.79 -6.30 5.36
CA ARG A 144 0.50 -6.48 6.04
C ARG A 144 0.50 -7.72 6.93
N GLU A 145 0.96 -8.87 6.42
CA GLU A 145 1.03 -10.11 7.21
C GLU A 145 1.97 -9.99 8.42
N LEU A 146 3.10 -9.28 8.28
CA LEU A 146 3.99 -9.01 9.43
C LEU A 146 3.29 -8.19 10.52
N PHE A 147 2.51 -7.16 10.16
CA PHE A 147 1.75 -6.39 11.14
C PHE A 147 0.63 -7.21 11.80
N MET A 148 -0.07 -8.06 11.03
CA MET A 148 -1.08 -8.96 11.57
C MET A 148 -0.49 -10.02 12.51
N LEU A 149 0.70 -10.54 12.18
CA LEU A 149 1.45 -11.46 13.03
C LEU A 149 1.94 -10.77 14.31
N ALA A 150 2.42 -9.53 14.20
CA ALA A 150 2.82 -8.72 15.33
C ALA A 150 1.67 -8.52 16.32
N LEU A 151 0.49 -8.18 15.80
CA LEU A 151 -0.73 -8.02 16.61
C LEU A 151 -1.13 -9.35 17.27
N SER A 152 -1.10 -10.45 16.52
CA SER A 152 -1.41 -11.79 17.05
C SER A 152 -0.51 -12.14 18.24
N ARG A 153 0.81 -11.92 18.10
CA ARG A 153 1.78 -12.18 19.17
C ARG A 153 1.59 -11.27 20.38
N LYS A 154 1.27 -9.99 20.16
CA LYS A 154 0.96 -9.05 21.24
C LYS A 154 -0.23 -9.52 22.09
N LEU A 155 -1.17 -10.23 21.48
CA LEU A 155 -2.36 -10.79 22.14
C LEU A 155 -2.15 -12.21 22.68
N GLY A 156 -0.91 -12.72 22.67
CA GLY A 156 -0.55 -14.03 23.23
C GLY A 156 -0.58 -15.19 22.23
N PHE A 157 -0.88 -14.94 20.95
CA PHE A 157 -0.86 -15.98 19.92
C PHE A 157 0.55 -16.13 19.32
N ASN A 158 1.29 -17.13 19.79
CA ASN A 158 2.64 -17.44 19.33
C ASN A 158 2.62 -18.44 18.16
N THR A 159 2.10 -18.01 17.01
CA THR A 159 2.04 -18.79 15.77
C THR A 159 3.11 -18.35 14.77
N GLU A 160 3.32 -19.16 13.72
CA GLU A 160 4.22 -18.84 12.61
C GLU A 160 3.58 -17.85 11.62
N ILE A 161 2.26 -17.95 11.44
CA ILE A 161 1.43 -17.06 10.60
C ILE A 161 0.45 -16.28 11.48
N PRO A 162 -0.14 -15.16 11.00
CA PRO A 162 -1.14 -14.44 11.78
C PRO A 162 -2.28 -15.35 12.26
N TYR A 163 -2.69 -15.18 13.52
CA TYR A 163 -3.78 -15.97 14.10
C TYR A 163 -5.11 -15.70 13.39
N ALA A 164 -5.36 -14.44 13.03
CA ALA A 164 -6.54 -13.98 12.33
C ALA A 164 -6.15 -13.21 11.07
N SER A 165 -7.01 -13.28 10.06
CA SER A 165 -6.83 -12.64 8.76
C SER A 165 -7.21 -11.16 8.75
N GLY A 166 -8.00 -10.68 9.73
CA GLY A 166 -8.54 -9.32 9.76
C GLY A 166 -9.76 -9.09 8.84
N TYR A 167 -10.24 -10.12 8.14
CA TYR A 167 -11.42 -10.02 7.29
C TYR A 167 -12.72 -10.31 8.04
N ARG A 168 -13.83 -9.75 7.54
CA ARG A 168 -15.16 -9.90 8.17
C ARG A 168 -15.73 -11.31 8.13
N HIS A 169 -15.28 -12.15 7.22
CA HIS A 169 -15.74 -13.54 7.07
C HIS A 169 -14.88 -14.52 7.89
N ASP A 170 -13.85 -14.03 8.58
CA ASP A 170 -12.97 -14.86 9.40
C ASP A 170 -13.40 -14.78 10.87
N GLN A 171 -13.83 -15.93 11.40
CA GLN A 171 -14.30 -16.03 12.77
C GLN A 171 -13.21 -15.67 13.79
N LYS A 172 -11.95 -16.02 13.52
CA LYS A 172 -10.81 -15.71 14.42
C LYS A 172 -10.58 -14.22 14.55
N THR A 173 -10.96 -13.44 13.54
CA THR A 173 -10.91 -11.97 13.61
C THR A 173 -11.83 -11.44 14.72
N TYR A 174 -13.03 -12.01 14.89
CA TYR A 174 -13.93 -11.60 15.97
C TYR A 174 -13.47 -12.05 17.35
N GLU A 175 -12.81 -13.21 17.45
CA GLU A 175 -12.17 -13.66 18.68
C GLU A 175 -11.08 -12.68 19.12
N LEU A 176 -10.22 -12.27 18.17
CA LEU A 176 -9.19 -11.26 18.40
C LEU A 176 -9.80 -9.93 18.87
N LEU A 177 -10.88 -9.46 18.24
CA LEU A 177 -11.57 -8.23 18.62
C LEU A 177 -12.13 -8.25 20.06
N LYS A 178 -12.52 -9.42 20.59
CA LYS A 178 -12.99 -9.54 21.98
C LYS A 178 -11.87 -9.37 22.99
N MET A 179 -10.63 -9.66 22.62
CA MET A 179 -9.45 -9.52 23.49
C MET A 179 -8.94 -8.09 23.58
N LEU A 180 -9.32 -7.22 22.64
CA LEU A 180 -8.91 -5.81 22.65
C LEU A 180 -9.74 -5.01 23.66
N ASN A 181 -9.06 -4.25 24.53
CA ASN A 181 -9.70 -3.22 25.34
C ASN A 181 -10.21 -2.06 24.46
N HIS A 182 -10.95 -1.13 25.06
CA HIS A 182 -11.57 -0.02 24.34
C HIS A 182 -10.56 0.88 23.61
N ASP A 183 -9.41 1.18 24.22
CA ASP A 183 -8.41 2.07 23.63
C ASP A 183 -7.63 1.38 22.51
N ASP A 184 -7.33 0.10 22.67
CA ASP A 184 -6.74 -0.72 21.62
C ASP A 184 -7.72 -0.89 20.45
N LYS A 185 -9.03 -0.99 20.68
CA LYS A 185 -10.01 -1.02 19.58
C LYS A 185 -9.94 0.25 18.72
N LYS A 186 -9.84 1.42 19.34
CA LYS A 186 -9.67 2.69 18.59
C LYS A 186 -8.40 2.71 17.74
N LYS A 187 -7.34 2.03 18.19
CA LYS A 187 -6.03 1.96 17.52
C LYS A 187 -5.97 0.93 16.40
N TRP A 188 -6.58 -0.23 16.61
CA TRP A 188 -6.38 -1.43 15.80
C TRP A 188 -7.57 -1.80 14.93
N VAL A 189 -8.72 -1.16 15.11
CA VAL A 189 -9.94 -1.50 14.40
C VAL A 189 -10.36 -0.37 13.49
N ARG A 190 -10.56 -0.71 12.22
CA ARG A 190 -11.14 0.22 11.26
C ARG A 190 -12.63 0.42 11.57
N ILE A 191 -13.01 1.65 11.89
CA ILE A 191 -14.41 2.06 12.08
C ILE A 191 -15.07 2.12 10.70
N ARG A 192 -16.37 1.82 10.65
CA ARG A 192 -17.13 1.76 9.40
C ARG A 192 -17.39 3.14 8.85
#